data_AF-A0A9E1RPR3-F1
#
_entry.id   AF-A0A9E1RPR3-F1
#
_cell.length_a   1.000
_cell.length_b   1.000
_cell.length_c   1.000
_cell.angle_alpha   90.00
_cell.angle_beta   90.00
_cell.angle_gamma   90.00
#
_symmetry.space_group_name_H-M   'P 1'
#
loop_
_entity.id
_entity.type
_entity.pdbx_description
1 polymer ?
#
loop_
_entity_poly.entity_id
_entity_poly.type
_entity_poly.pdbx_seq_one_letter_code
_entity_poly.pdbx_strand_id
1 'polypeptide(L)'
;MGEVVRFALLGLGVGALYAFASQGLIVIYRGTGVLNFSLGATAIAGVFMQWELQYEQGWPFLLAALVGVALSAFLGVLTHWWVMKPLRRASSLVRVIATLGVLISVQAGVVIRYGSQPRQVDSWLPNNRFTLWGDVDIFVDRLILLGIAVASATALWALYRSSQFGLATEAVSESERSASAIGLSPNRIATLNWALGSAIAAIAGILVVPIITLQVAAMTSLVLAALASALVGDFRSFPIATAAGLGLGIAQTLVSRFIDQQGLGASLPFLIIIAVLVFRGRSLPLRDYFLKQQPMLGNGRMSWDWTIFGCGVIVFLMLTKDAKWIDALTVSLGVAIVLLSIVVLTGYAGQLSLAQYTIAGFGAFVAGRLVAVYDIPFLLGLVAGVSAAVPLGLLFALPAVRTRGINLAIVTLGLGTTMELMLFRNRSYTGGVRGTQ
;
A
#
# COMPACT_ATOMS: atom_id res chain seq x y z
N MET A 1 -9.20 -29.14 -18.33
CA MET A 1 -8.14 -29.17 -17.30
C MET A 1 -6.93 -28.33 -17.69
N GLY A 2 -6.49 -28.30 -18.96
CA GLY A 2 -5.35 -27.49 -19.41
C GLY A 2 -5.45 -25.99 -19.10
N GLU A 3 -6.62 -25.36 -19.24
CA GLU A 3 -6.75 -23.93 -18.94
C GLU A 3 -6.55 -23.59 -17.45
N VAL A 4 -7.14 -24.36 -16.54
CA VAL A 4 -6.98 -24.13 -15.09
C VAL A 4 -5.51 -24.25 -14.70
N VAL A 5 -4.83 -25.29 -15.19
CA VAL A 5 -3.40 -25.51 -14.94
C VAL A 5 -2.56 -24.37 -15.53
N ARG A 6 -2.85 -23.95 -16.78
CA ARG A 6 -2.18 -22.81 -17.42
C ARG A 6 -2.31 -21.54 -16.60
N PHE A 7 -3.52 -21.17 -16.17
CA PHE A 7 -3.74 -19.95 -15.40
C PHE A 7 -3.18 -20.03 -13.98
N ALA A 8 -3.17 -21.22 -13.36
CA ALA A 8 -2.48 -21.43 -12.09
C ALA A 8 -0.97 -21.21 -12.23
N LEU A 9 -0.35 -21.76 -13.28
CA LEU A 9 1.07 -21.57 -13.56
C LEU A 9 1.42 -20.12 -13.91
N LEU A 10 0.57 -19.41 -14.66
CA LEU A 10 0.72 -17.97 -14.89
C LEU A 10 0.59 -17.16 -13.59
N GLY A 11 -0.28 -17.62 -12.68
CA GLY A 11 -0.50 -17.02 -11.36
C GLY A 11 0.65 -17.20 -10.40
N LEU A 12 1.47 -18.25 -10.55
CA LEU A 12 2.70 -18.40 -9.78
C LEU A 12 3.67 -17.24 -10.01
N GLY A 13 3.76 -16.72 -11.25
CA GLY A 13 4.58 -15.56 -11.55
C GLY A 13 4.12 -14.31 -10.80
N VAL A 14 2.82 -14.00 -10.85
CA VAL A 14 2.22 -12.88 -10.09
C VAL A 14 2.38 -13.08 -8.58
N GLY A 15 2.18 -14.32 -8.11
CA GLY A 15 2.28 -14.68 -6.71
C GLY A 15 3.72 -14.61 -6.18
N ALA A 16 4.73 -14.84 -7.02
CA ALA A 16 6.13 -14.63 -6.67
C ALA A 16 6.40 -13.15 -6.38
N LEU A 17 5.80 -12.23 -7.14
CA LEU A 17 5.91 -10.79 -6.87
C LEU A 17 5.31 -10.44 -5.51
N TYR A 18 4.14 -11.00 -5.19
CA TYR A 18 3.48 -10.79 -3.89
C TYR A 18 4.26 -11.38 -2.73
N ALA A 19 4.81 -12.58 -2.91
CA ALA A 19 5.67 -13.22 -1.92
C ALA A 19 6.93 -12.40 -1.65
N PHE A 20 7.59 -11.93 -2.69
CA PHE A 20 8.86 -11.22 -2.56
C PHE A 20 8.66 -9.82 -1.94
N ALA A 21 7.59 -9.12 -2.33
CA ALA A 21 7.20 -7.86 -1.71
C ALA A 21 6.78 -8.05 -0.23
N SER A 22 6.13 -9.16 0.12
CA SER A 22 5.70 -9.42 1.50
C SER A 22 6.86 -9.75 2.43
N GLN A 23 7.92 -10.39 1.92
CA GLN A 23 9.15 -10.63 2.67
C GLN A 23 9.81 -9.33 3.15
N GLY A 24 9.96 -8.34 2.25
CA GLY A 24 10.52 -7.02 2.62
C GLY A 24 9.69 -6.31 3.69
N LEU A 25 8.36 -6.42 3.62
CA LEU A 25 7.45 -5.88 4.63
C LEU A 25 7.58 -6.59 5.98
N ILE A 26 7.68 -7.92 5.97
CA ILE A 26 7.85 -8.74 7.20
C ILE A 26 9.16 -8.42 7.89
N VAL A 27 10.26 -8.25 7.14
CA VAL A 27 11.56 -7.88 7.70
C VAL A 27 11.47 -6.59 8.52
N ILE A 28 10.86 -5.54 7.96
CA ILE A 28 10.69 -4.26 8.67
C ILE A 28 9.74 -4.41 9.88
N TYR A 29 8.64 -5.14 9.70
CA TYR A 29 7.66 -5.33 10.74
C TYR A 29 8.21 -6.12 11.93
N ARG A 30 8.95 -7.21 11.72
CA ARG A 30 9.59 -7.97 12.81
C ARG A 30 10.57 -7.12 13.61
N GLY A 31 11.28 -6.20 12.96
CA GLY A 31 12.24 -5.32 13.61
C GLY A 31 11.63 -4.22 14.48
N THR A 32 10.42 -3.74 14.15
CA THR A 32 9.89 -2.49 14.73
C THR A 32 8.41 -2.49 15.12
N GLY A 33 7.66 -3.51 14.71
CA GLY A 33 6.20 -3.56 14.84
C GLY A 33 5.47 -2.46 14.07
N VAL A 34 6.13 -1.84 13.08
CA VAL A 34 5.56 -0.78 12.24
C VAL A 34 5.35 -1.30 10.83
N LEU A 35 4.17 -1.05 10.26
CA LEU A 35 3.92 -1.27 8.84
C LEU A 35 4.47 -0.10 8.03
N ASN A 36 5.36 -0.42 7.10
CA ASN A 36 5.97 0.57 6.24
C ASN A 36 5.23 0.70 4.90
N PHE A 37 4.31 1.65 4.80
CA PHE A 37 3.65 1.96 3.54
C PHE A 37 4.57 2.62 2.50
N SER A 38 5.70 3.21 2.93
CA SER A 38 6.68 3.79 1.98
C SER A 38 7.57 2.76 1.30
N LEU A 39 7.51 1.48 1.69
CA LEU A 39 8.38 0.42 1.19
C LEU A 39 8.44 0.42 -0.35
N GLY A 40 7.28 0.51 -1.00
CA GLY A 40 7.17 0.51 -2.47
C GLY A 40 7.81 1.75 -3.10
N ALA A 41 7.67 2.92 -2.48
CA ALA A 41 8.32 4.14 -2.97
C ALA A 41 9.83 4.14 -2.72
N THR A 42 10.30 3.62 -1.59
CA THR A 42 11.75 3.48 -1.35
C THR A 42 12.39 2.51 -2.35
N ALA A 43 11.69 1.42 -2.68
CA ALA A 43 12.14 0.48 -3.70
C ALA A 43 12.14 1.11 -5.10
N ILE A 44 11.08 1.82 -5.50
CA ILE A 44 11.01 2.42 -6.84
C ILE A 44 12.09 3.48 -7.05
N ALA A 45 12.46 4.24 -6.01
CA ALA A 45 13.57 5.18 -6.08
C ALA A 45 14.89 4.47 -6.42
N GLY A 46 15.16 3.30 -5.83
CA GLY A 46 16.30 2.47 -6.19
C GLY A 46 16.22 1.90 -7.60
N VAL A 47 15.04 1.49 -8.05
CA VAL A 47 14.84 1.01 -9.44
C VAL A 47 15.11 2.13 -10.45
N PHE A 48 14.61 3.35 -10.20
CA PHE A 48 14.88 4.49 -11.09
C PHE A 48 16.37 4.83 -11.14
N MET A 49 17.07 4.78 -10.00
CA MET A 49 18.52 4.96 -9.95
C MET A 49 19.25 3.86 -10.75
N GLN A 50 18.86 2.60 -10.59
CA GLN A 50 19.40 1.49 -11.36
C GLN A 50 19.17 1.70 -12.87
N TRP A 51 17.96 2.12 -13.26
CA TRP A 51 17.59 2.40 -14.64
C TRP A 51 18.42 3.55 -15.22
N GLU A 52 18.59 4.66 -14.49
CA GLU A 52 19.41 5.80 -14.90
C GLU A 52 20.86 5.39 -15.14
N LEU A 53 21.46 4.66 -14.20
CA LEU A 53 22.83 4.18 -14.33
C LEU A 53 23.00 3.24 -15.52
N GLN A 54 22.06 2.30 -15.73
CA GLN A 54 22.17 1.33 -16.81
C GLN A 54 21.93 1.96 -18.19
N TYR A 55 20.83 2.71 -18.35
CA TYR A 55 20.37 3.16 -19.67
C TYR A 55 20.87 4.55 -20.05
N GLU A 56 21.02 5.47 -19.11
CA GLU A 56 21.53 6.82 -19.42
C GLU A 56 23.06 6.89 -19.30
N GLN A 57 23.66 6.16 -18.36
CA GLN A 57 25.11 6.19 -18.11
C GLN A 57 25.86 4.96 -18.63
N GLY A 58 25.16 3.94 -19.14
CA GLY A 58 25.76 2.76 -19.75
C GLY A 58 26.44 1.79 -18.76
N TRP A 59 26.13 1.86 -17.47
CA TRP A 59 26.70 0.96 -16.47
C TRP A 59 26.23 -0.48 -16.68
N PRO A 60 27.06 -1.50 -16.35
CA PRO A 60 26.62 -2.88 -16.40
C PRO A 60 25.49 -3.12 -15.37
N PHE A 61 24.51 -3.95 -15.75
CA PHE A 61 23.30 -4.22 -14.97
C PHE A 61 23.59 -4.52 -13.50
N LEU A 62 24.53 -5.41 -13.20
CA LEU A 62 24.81 -5.83 -11.82
C LEU A 62 25.32 -4.67 -10.95
N LEU A 63 26.17 -3.80 -11.51
CA LEU A 63 26.69 -2.65 -10.79
C LEU A 63 25.60 -1.60 -10.56
N ALA A 64 24.79 -1.32 -11.60
CA ALA A 64 23.64 -0.43 -11.50
C ALA A 64 22.62 -0.93 -10.46
N ALA A 65 22.36 -2.25 -10.45
CA ALA A 65 21.46 -2.90 -9.49
C ALA A 65 21.97 -2.79 -8.07
N LEU A 66 23.27 -3.02 -7.83
CA LEU A 66 23.88 -2.86 -6.51
C LEU A 66 23.72 -1.42 -5.99
N VAL A 67 23.93 -0.42 -6.83
CA VAL A 67 23.73 0.99 -6.44
C VAL A 67 22.27 1.30 -6.16
N GLY A 68 21.33 0.82 -6.98
CA GLY A 68 19.90 0.99 -6.74
C GLY A 68 19.41 0.34 -5.44
N VAL A 69 19.91 -0.87 -5.14
CA VAL A 69 19.64 -1.57 -3.87
C VAL A 69 20.25 -0.81 -2.70
N ALA A 70 21.48 -0.32 -2.83
CA ALA A 70 22.16 0.48 -1.81
C ALA A 70 21.40 1.78 -1.51
N LEU A 71 20.92 2.48 -2.55
CA LEU A 71 20.08 3.68 -2.38
C LEU A 71 18.81 3.36 -1.61
N SER A 72 18.11 2.27 -1.95
CA SER A 72 16.88 1.87 -1.25
C SER A 72 17.14 1.52 0.20
N ALA A 73 18.21 0.75 0.48
CA ALA A 73 18.64 0.43 1.84
C ALA A 73 18.96 1.71 2.63
N PHE A 74 19.67 2.66 2.01
CA PHE A 74 19.99 3.95 2.58
C PHE A 74 18.74 4.79 2.87
N LEU A 75 17.78 4.85 1.96
CA LEU A 75 16.48 5.50 2.19
C LEU A 75 15.70 4.83 3.32
N GLY A 76 15.79 3.51 3.46
CA GLY A 76 15.24 2.77 4.61
C GLY A 76 15.86 3.20 5.93
N VAL A 77 17.20 3.31 5.98
CA VAL A 77 17.95 3.83 7.13
C VAL A 77 17.55 5.25 7.47
N LEU A 78 17.51 6.15 6.48
CA LEU A 78 17.10 7.55 6.67
C LEU A 78 15.67 7.65 7.21
N THR A 79 14.75 6.87 6.64
CA THR A 79 13.36 6.80 7.10
C THR A 79 13.29 6.38 8.55
N HIS A 80 14.06 5.36 8.94
CA HIS A 80 14.12 4.94 10.33
C HIS A 80 14.69 6.04 11.23
N TRP A 81 15.83 6.63 10.86
CA TRP A 81 16.59 7.52 11.73
C TRP A 81 15.93 8.89 11.90
N TRP A 82 15.39 9.48 10.84
CA TRP A 82 14.76 10.80 10.87
C TRP A 82 13.27 10.77 11.21
N VAL A 83 12.56 9.70 10.88
CA VAL A 83 11.10 9.67 11.03
C VAL A 83 10.69 8.71 12.14
N MET A 84 11.10 7.45 12.05
CA MET A 84 10.58 6.42 12.97
C MET A 84 11.19 6.50 14.36
N LYS A 85 12.48 6.79 14.47
CA LYS A 85 13.21 6.86 15.75
C LYS A 85 12.67 7.98 16.65
N PRO A 86 12.43 9.22 16.17
CA PRO A 86 11.75 10.24 16.98
C PRO A 86 10.32 9.83 17.38
N LEU A 87 9.61 9.13 16.49
CA LEU A 87 8.24 8.68 16.70
C LEU A 87 8.11 7.38 17.49
N ARG A 88 9.19 6.89 18.12
CA ARG A 88 9.19 5.60 18.83
C ARG A 88 8.15 5.51 19.95
N ARG A 89 7.87 6.64 20.62
CA ARG A 89 6.85 6.74 21.69
C ARG A 89 5.45 7.09 21.17
N ALA A 90 5.33 7.41 19.89
CA ALA A 90 4.06 7.81 19.31
C ALA A 90 3.09 6.62 19.18
N SER A 91 1.80 6.92 19.00
CA SER A 91 0.81 5.89 18.74
C SER A 91 1.13 5.13 17.45
N SER A 92 0.67 3.88 17.34
CA SER A 92 0.89 3.08 16.12
C SER A 92 0.27 3.75 14.88
N LEU A 93 -0.82 4.49 15.07
CA LEU A 93 -1.48 5.28 14.03
C LEU A 93 -0.56 6.41 13.52
N VAL A 94 0.07 7.17 14.42
CA VAL A 94 1.01 8.25 14.02
C VAL A 94 2.18 7.70 13.21
N ARG A 95 2.73 6.54 13.60
CA ARG A 95 3.82 5.88 12.86
C ARG A 95 3.40 5.44 11.45
N VAL A 96 2.16 4.97 11.27
CA VAL A 96 1.60 4.65 9.95
C VAL A 96 1.40 5.90 9.10
N ILE A 97 0.85 6.99 9.67
CA ILE A 97 0.70 8.27 8.97
C ILE A 97 2.07 8.79 8.51
N ALA A 98 3.09 8.67 9.37
CA ALA A 98 4.43 9.08 9.02
C ALA A 98 5.01 8.28 7.84
N THR A 99 4.76 6.96 7.74
CA THR A 99 5.20 6.18 6.57
C THR A 99 4.43 6.53 5.30
N LEU A 100 3.15 6.94 5.39
CA LEU A 100 2.41 7.51 4.26
C LEU A 100 2.99 8.87 3.83
N GLY A 101 3.42 9.71 4.77
CA GLY A 101 4.12 10.96 4.46
C GLY A 101 5.45 10.71 3.72
N VAL A 102 6.22 9.72 4.15
CA VAL A 102 7.46 9.30 3.48
C VAL A 102 7.16 8.73 2.10
N LEU A 103 6.11 7.92 1.94
CA LEU A 103 5.66 7.38 0.65
C LEU A 103 5.46 8.52 -0.36
N ILE A 104 4.65 9.52 0.00
CA ILE A 104 4.32 10.65 -0.88
C ILE A 104 5.57 11.48 -1.18
N SER A 105 6.40 11.74 -0.16
CA SER A 105 7.62 12.55 -0.31
C SER A 105 8.62 11.89 -1.26
N VAL A 106 8.86 10.58 -1.12
CA VAL A 106 9.76 9.83 -2.00
C VAL A 106 9.20 9.74 -3.41
N GLN A 107 7.90 9.46 -3.58
CA GLN A 107 7.26 9.47 -4.90
C GLN A 107 7.38 10.83 -5.59
N ALA A 108 7.10 11.92 -4.87
CA ALA A 108 7.24 13.28 -5.40
C ALA A 108 8.69 13.56 -5.84
N GLY A 109 9.68 13.17 -5.03
CA GLY A 109 11.09 13.30 -5.39
C GLY A 109 11.44 12.54 -6.68
N VAL A 110 10.95 11.32 -6.84
CA VAL A 110 11.10 10.52 -8.06
C VAL A 110 10.44 11.21 -9.26
N VAL A 111 9.22 11.72 -9.11
CA VAL A 111 8.50 12.45 -10.18
C VAL A 111 9.25 13.72 -10.59
N ILE A 112 9.80 14.47 -9.64
CA ILE A 112 10.56 15.70 -9.93
C ILE A 112 11.83 15.37 -10.73
N ARG A 113 12.54 14.30 -10.36
CA ARG A 113 13.80 13.92 -11.02
C ARG A 113 13.60 13.25 -12.37
N TYR A 114 12.63 12.34 -12.47
CA TYR A 114 12.46 11.43 -13.61
C TYR A 114 11.18 11.65 -14.41
N GLY A 115 10.23 12.44 -13.91
CA GLY A 115 8.90 12.60 -14.51
C GLY A 115 7.92 11.49 -14.13
N SER A 116 6.71 11.58 -14.67
CA SER A 116 5.60 10.65 -14.38
C SER A 116 5.29 9.67 -15.51
N GLN A 117 6.03 9.73 -16.62
CA GLN A 117 5.77 8.89 -17.79
C GLN A 117 6.22 7.45 -17.54
N PRO A 118 5.39 6.44 -17.86
CA PRO A 118 5.79 5.04 -17.81
C PRO A 118 6.93 4.75 -18.79
N ARG A 119 7.89 3.92 -18.36
CA ARG A 119 9.04 3.49 -19.18
C ARG A 119 9.08 1.97 -19.27
N GLN A 120 9.23 1.44 -20.48
CA GLN A 120 9.51 0.01 -20.65
C GLN A 120 11.00 -0.24 -20.38
N VAL A 121 11.27 -1.33 -19.68
CA VAL A 121 12.61 -1.76 -19.30
C VAL A 121 12.76 -3.20 -19.75
N ASP A 122 13.88 -3.51 -20.39
CA ASP A 122 14.13 -4.86 -20.87
C ASP A 122 14.42 -5.78 -19.69
N SER A 123 13.95 -7.02 -19.81
CA SER A 123 14.25 -8.05 -18.81
C SER A 123 15.70 -8.51 -18.96
N TRP A 124 16.46 -8.45 -17.87
CA TRP A 124 17.76 -9.12 -17.78
C TRP A 124 17.61 -10.64 -17.68
N LEU A 125 16.47 -11.12 -17.16
CA LEU A 125 16.15 -12.54 -17.11
C LEU A 125 15.72 -13.04 -18.49
N PRO A 126 16.13 -14.26 -18.90
CA PRO A 126 15.66 -14.89 -20.13
C PRO A 126 14.13 -14.93 -20.17
N ASN A 127 13.53 -14.32 -21.18
CA ASN A 127 12.08 -14.25 -21.37
C ASN A 127 11.59 -15.25 -22.44
N ASN A 128 12.40 -16.26 -22.76
CA ASN A 128 12.01 -17.32 -23.68
C ASN A 128 10.77 -18.05 -23.14
N ARG A 129 9.95 -18.54 -24.06
CA ARG A 129 8.79 -19.36 -23.71
C ARG A 129 9.27 -20.80 -23.50
N PHE A 130 8.88 -21.36 -22.37
CA PHE A 130 9.04 -22.77 -22.08
C PHE A 130 7.66 -23.43 -22.21
N THR A 131 7.51 -24.29 -23.21
CA THR A 131 6.30 -25.08 -23.44
C THR A 131 6.30 -26.28 -22.49
N LEU A 132 5.38 -26.30 -21.52
CA LEU A 132 5.03 -27.55 -20.85
C LEU A 132 4.10 -28.38 -21.75
N TRP A 133 3.93 -29.66 -21.41
CA TRP A 133 3.07 -30.60 -22.14
C TRP A 133 1.74 -29.96 -22.61
N GLY A 134 1.50 -29.95 -23.92
CA GLY A 134 0.23 -29.58 -24.55
C GLY A 134 -0.12 -28.08 -24.51
N ASP A 135 0.68 -27.24 -25.20
CA ASP A 135 0.42 -25.81 -25.48
C ASP A 135 0.33 -24.87 -24.25
N VAL A 136 0.95 -25.23 -23.13
CA VAL A 136 1.06 -24.35 -21.95
C VAL A 136 2.40 -23.60 -21.98
N ASP A 137 2.37 -22.39 -22.54
CA ASP A 137 3.52 -21.47 -22.55
C ASP A 137 3.67 -20.75 -21.21
N ILE A 138 4.85 -20.86 -20.60
CA ILE A 138 5.26 -20.03 -19.46
C ILE A 138 6.54 -19.30 -19.81
N PHE A 139 6.62 -18.02 -19.44
CA PHE A 139 7.85 -17.26 -19.56
C PHE A 139 8.86 -17.70 -18.50
N VAL A 140 10.10 -17.97 -18.93
CA VAL A 140 11.18 -18.47 -18.07
C VAL A 140 11.51 -17.48 -16.93
N ASP A 141 11.40 -16.17 -17.17
CA ASP A 141 11.58 -15.10 -16.18
C ASP A 141 10.68 -15.29 -14.94
N ARG A 142 9.41 -15.70 -15.11
CA ARG A 142 8.46 -15.96 -14.02
C ARG A 142 8.86 -17.16 -13.19
N LEU A 143 9.41 -18.20 -13.81
CA LEU A 143 9.90 -19.39 -13.11
C LEU A 143 11.17 -19.05 -12.30
N ILE A 144 12.07 -18.27 -12.87
CA ILE A 144 13.27 -17.80 -12.17
C ILE A 144 12.88 -16.89 -11.00
N LEU A 145 11.94 -15.96 -11.20
CA LEU A 145 11.41 -15.10 -10.14
C LEU A 145 10.80 -15.91 -9.00
N LEU A 146 10.03 -16.95 -9.31
CA LEU A 146 9.52 -17.87 -8.29
C LEU A 146 10.65 -18.57 -7.53
N GLY A 147 11.67 -19.07 -8.24
CA GLY A 147 12.86 -19.65 -7.63
C GLY A 147 13.57 -18.68 -6.68
N ILE A 148 13.77 -17.43 -7.12
CA ILE A 148 14.38 -16.36 -6.31
C ILE A 148 13.49 -16.05 -5.08
N ALA A 149 12.17 -15.96 -5.24
CA ALA A 149 11.24 -15.70 -4.15
C ALA A 149 11.25 -16.82 -3.09
N VAL A 150 11.34 -18.09 -3.50
CA VAL A 150 11.44 -19.22 -2.58
C VAL A 150 12.82 -19.30 -1.92
N ALA A 151 13.89 -19.09 -2.69
CA ALA A 151 15.26 -19.09 -2.17
C ALA A 151 15.45 -17.97 -1.13
N SER A 152 14.97 -16.77 -1.41
CA SER A 152 15.00 -15.64 -0.47
C SER A 152 14.13 -15.87 0.77
N ALA A 153 12.93 -16.45 0.63
CA ALA A 153 12.11 -16.84 1.78
C ALA A 153 12.87 -17.80 2.70
N THR A 154 13.55 -18.78 2.11
CA THR A 154 14.35 -19.79 2.82
C THR A 154 15.56 -19.16 3.48
N ALA A 155 16.28 -18.28 2.79
CA ALA A 155 17.41 -17.54 3.32
C ALA A 155 17.02 -16.64 4.50
N LEU A 156 15.91 -15.89 4.38
CA LEU A 156 15.37 -15.07 5.46
C LEU A 156 14.88 -15.93 6.63
N TRP A 157 14.20 -17.03 6.35
CA TRP A 157 13.80 -17.97 7.39
C TRP A 157 15.01 -18.50 8.17
N ALA A 158 16.06 -18.93 7.47
CA ALA A 158 17.30 -19.38 8.10
C ALA A 158 17.95 -18.25 8.90
N LEU A 159 18.11 -17.07 8.30
CA LEU A 159 18.70 -15.89 8.95
C LEU A 159 17.97 -15.54 10.25
N TYR A 160 16.64 -15.45 10.23
CA TYR A 160 15.89 -15.05 11.43
C TYR A 160 15.74 -16.17 12.46
N ARG A 161 15.84 -17.44 12.05
CA ARG A 161 15.72 -18.58 12.96
C ARG A 161 17.03 -18.91 13.68
N SER A 162 18.17 -18.82 13.00
CA SER A 162 19.44 -19.34 13.52
C SER A 162 20.50 -18.29 13.80
N SER A 163 20.39 -17.07 13.25
CA SER A 163 21.42 -16.04 13.48
C SER A 163 21.19 -15.23 14.77
N GLN A 164 22.28 -14.69 15.33
CA GLN A 164 22.21 -13.75 16.44
C GLN A 164 21.38 -12.51 16.11
N PHE A 165 21.42 -12.04 14.85
CA PHE A 165 20.60 -10.93 14.38
C PHE A 165 19.09 -11.26 14.42
N GLY A 166 18.73 -12.48 14.04
CA GLY A 166 17.36 -12.99 14.10
C GLY A 166 16.83 -13.05 15.53
N LEU A 167 17.60 -13.69 16.43
CA LEU A 167 17.27 -13.79 17.85
C LEU A 167 17.19 -12.42 18.52
N ALA A 168 18.12 -11.51 18.21
CA ALA A 168 18.10 -10.16 18.74
C ALA A 168 16.89 -9.35 18.22
N THR A 169 16.49 -9.56 16.97
CA THR A 169 15.26 -8.96 16.42
C THR A 169 14.03 -9.47 17.14
N GLU A 170 13.95 -10.77 17.41
CA GLU A 170 12.84 -11.36 18.17
C GLU A 170 12.77 -10.80 19.59
N ALA A 171 13.89 -10.73 20.31
CA ALA A 171 13.98 -10.15 21.65
C ALA A 171 13.53 -8.68 21.69
N VAL A 172 13.94 -7.86 20.70
CA VAL A 172 13.52 -6.46 20.59
C VAL A 172 12.01 -6.34 20.32
N SER A 173 11.46 -7.26 19.51
CA SER A 173 10.03 -7.27 19.17
C SER A 173 9.13 -7.64 20.35
N GLU A 174 9.62 -8.42 21.32
CA GLU A 174 8.90 -8.74 22.54
C GLU A 174 8.93 -7.58 23.55
N SER A 175 10.12 -7.04 23.81
CA SER A 175 10.28 -5.89 24.70
C SER A 175 11.60 -5.16 24.43
N GLU A 176 11.51 -3.98 23.82
CA GLU A 176 12.67 -3.11 23.63
C GLU A 176 13.39 -2.80 24.95
N ARG A 177 12.64 -2.66 26.05
CA ARG A 177 13.20 -2.36 27.37
C ARG A 177 14.00 -3.54 27.92
N SER A 178 13.46 -4.74 27.81
CA SER A 178 14.12 -5.97 28.27
C SER A 178 15.36 -6.28 27.42
N ALA A 179 15.25 -6.13 26.09
CA ALA A 179 16.38 -6.28 25.18
C ALA A 179 17.50 -5.27 25.48
N SER A 180 17.15 -4.03 25.83
CA SER A 180 18.14 -3.01 26.20
C SER A 180 18.85 -3.34 27.52
N ALA A 181 18.17 -3.98 28.48
CA ALA A 181 18.75 -4.35 29.77
C ALA A 181 19.84 -5.43 29.64
N ILE A 182 19.78 -6.26 28.61
CA ILE A 182 20.80 -7.29 28.30
C ILE A 182 21.85 -6.79 27.28
N GLY A 183 21.92 -5.48 27.02
CA GLY A 183 22.95 -4.86 26.17
C GLY A 183 22.68 -4.85 24.67
N LEU A 184 21.50 -5.30 24.22
CA LEU A 184 21.09 -5.14 22.82
C LEU A 184 20.69 -3.68 22.57
N SER A 185 20.92 -3.19 21.35
CA SER A 185 20.51 -1.85 20.96
C SER A 185 19.32 -1.91 19.99
N PRO A 186 18.07 -1.65 20.45
CA PRO A 186 16.88 -1.68 19.60
C PRO A 186 17.03 -0.81 18.35
N ASN A 187 17.69 0.35 18.48
CA ASN A 187 17.91 1.25 17.35
C ASN A 187 18.81 0.64 16.26
N ARG A 188 19.89 -0.09 16.61
CA ARG A 188 20.75 -0.71 15.59
C ARG A 188 20.01 -1.84 14.90
N ILE A 189 19.32 -2.67 15.67
CA ILE A 189 18.52 -3.79 15.15
C ILE A 189 17.40 -3.28 14.24
N ALA A 190 16.69 -2.22 14.64
CA ALA A 190 15.70 -1.58 13.82
C ALA A 190 16.30 -0.99 12.54
N THR A 191 17.41 -0.26 12.63
CA THR A 191 18.10 0.30 11.44
C THR A 191 18.48 -0.76 10.43
N LEU A 192 19.04 -1.89 10.90
CA LEU A 192 19.39 -3.02 10.04
C LEU A 192 18.16 -3.67 9.39
N ASN A 193 17.07 -3.87 10.14
CA ASN A 193 15.82 -4.39 9.59
C ASN A 193 15.22 -3.43 8.53
N TRP A 194 15.26 -2.12 8.77
CA TRP A 194 14.80 -1.12 7.81
C TRP A 194 15.66 -1.12 6.53
N ALA A 195 16.98 -1.19 6.66
CA ALA A 195 17.89 -1.31 5.54
C ALA A 195 17.64 -2.59 4.73
N LEU A 196 17.58 -3.74 5.41
CA LEU A 196 17.41 -5.06 4.78
C LEU A 196 16.05 -5.16 4.08
N GLY A 197 14.97 -4.69 4.72
CA GLY A 197 13.63 -4.74 4.14
C GLY A 197 13.49 -3.87 2.90
N SER A 198 14.04 -2.65 2.92
CA SER A 198 14.08 -1.79 1.74
C SER A 198 15.00 -2.33 0.64
N ALA A 199 16.11 -2.97 0.99
CA ALA A 199 16.99 -3.63 0.02
C ALA A 199 16.27 -4.79 -0.70
N ILE A 200 15.59 -5.66 0.04
CA ILE A 200 14.81 -6.78 -0.53
C ILE A 200 13.71 -6.24 -1.44
N ALA A 201 13.00 -5.18 -1.01
CA ALA A 201 11.98 -4.56 -1.84
C ALA A 201 12.57 -3.94 -3.13
N ALA A 202 13.78 -3.42 -3.09
CA ALA A 202 14.47 -2.92 -4.28
C ALA A 202 14.90 -4.04 -5.23
N ILE A 203 15.46 -5.13 -4.70
CA ILE A 203 15.75 -6.34 -5.48
C ILE A 203 14.46 -6.84 -6.14
N ALA A 204 13.33 -6.84 -5.42
CA ALA A 204 12.03 -7.14 -5.97
C ALA A 204 11.65 -6.19 -7.10
N GLY A 205 11.74 -4.88 -6.87
CA GLY A 205 11.44 -3.88 -7.88
C GLY A 205 12.24 -4.10 -9.17
N ILE A 206 13.56 -4.27 -9.07
CA ILE A 206 14.46 -4.42 -10.21
C ILE A 206 14.08 -5.65 -11.05
N LEU A 207 13.75 -6.77 -10.40
CA LEU A 207 13.40 -8.00 -11.12
C LEU A 207 11.96 -8.00 -11.66
N VAL A 208 11.05 -7.23 -11.06
CA VAL A 208 9.62 -7.22 -11.40
C VAL A 208 9.25 -6.14 -12.43
N VAL A 209 9.97 -5.02 -12.45
CA VAL A 209 9.70 -3.87 -13.32
C VAL A 209 9.67 -4.20 -14.82
N PRO A 210 10.53 -5.10 -15.35
CA PRO A 210 10.41 -5.54 -16.74
C PRO A 210 9.05 -6.17 -17.09
N ILE A 211 8.33 -6.71 -16.10
CA ILE A 211 7.01 -7.35 -16.27
C ILE A 211 5.88 -6.33 -16.17
N ILE A 212 5.99 -5.36 -15.25
CA ILE A 212 4.89 -4.44 -14.90
C ILE A 212 5.07 -3.01 -15.42
N THR A 213 6.14 -2.73 -16.16
CA THR A 213 6.57 -1.39 -16.61
C THR A 213 7.06 -0.50 -15.47
N LEU A 214 8.11 0.30 -15.72
CA LEU A 214 8.66 1.24 -14.75
C LEU A 214 7.75 2.47 -14.66
N GLN A 215 7.09 2.62 -13.51
CA GLN A 215 6.29 3.79 -13.18
C GLN A 215 6.29 4.02 -11.66
N VAL A 216 6.10 5.27 -11.24
CA VAL A 216 6.28 5.70 -9.83
C VAL A 216 5.38 4.96 -8.84
N ALA A 217 4.16 4.61 -9.25
CA ALA A 217 3.18 3.94 -8.37
C ALA A 217 3.18 2.40 -8.49
N ALA A 218 4.06 1.81 -9.33
CA ALA A 218 4.05 0.37 -9.65
C ALA A 218 4.21 -0.49 -8.38
N MET A 219 5.30 -0.27 -7.64
CA MET A 219 5.64 -1.05 -6.45
C MET A 219 4.71 -0.74 -5.27
N THR A 220 4.21 0.50 -5.15
CA THR A 220 3.26 0.86 -4.09
C THR A 220 1.97 0.05 -4.20
N SER A 221 1.50 -0.22 -5.42
CA SER A 221 0.33 -1.04 -5.67
C SER A 221 0.56 -2.50 -5.27
N LEU A 222 1.77 -3.02 -5.47
CA LEU A 222 2.17 -4.37 -5.03
C LEU A 222 2.31 -4.50 -3.52
N VAL A 223 2.77 -3.46 -2.81
CA VAL A 223 2.85 -3.45 -1.33
C VAL A 223 1.49 -3.72 -0.70
N LEU A 224 0.43 -3.24 -1.34
CA LEU A 224 -0.92 -3.47 -0.86
C LEU A 224 -1.34 -4.94 -0.96
N ALA A 225 -1.00 -5.62 -2.06
CA ALA A 225 -1.21 -7.06 -2.17
C ALA A 225 -0.26 -7.85 -1.25
N ALA A 226 0.96 -7.37 -1.06
CA ALA A 226 1.94 -7.95 -0.15
C ALA A 226 1.48 -7.92 1.32
N LEU A 227 0.74 -6.88 1.72
CA LEU A 227 0.10 -6.81 3.05
C LEU A 227 -0.85 -7.99 3.29
N ALA A 228 -1.59 -8.44 2.26
CA ALA A 228 -2.48 -9.59 2.37
C ALA A 228 -1.71 -10.89 2.65
N SER A 229 -0.68 -11.14 1.85
CA SER A 229 0.24 -12.27 2.02
C SER A 229 0.93 -12.25 3.39
N ALA A 230 1.45 -11.08 3.81
CA ALA A 230 2.12 -10.92 5.09
C ALA A 230 1.18 -11.13 6.28
N LEU A 231 -0.06 -10.65 6.18
CA LEU A 231 -1.08 -10.80 7.22
C LEU A 231 -1.50 -12.26 7.41
N VAL A 232 -1.63 -13.03 6.32
CA VAL A 232 -1.85 -14.49 6.41
C VAL A 232 -0.70 -15.15 7.20
N GLY A 233 0.54 -14.72 6.94
CA GLY A 233 1.74 -15.12 7.68
C GLY A 233 1.95 -14.46 9.05
N ASP A 234 0.95 -13.72 9.57
CA ASP A 234 0.97 -12.99 10.85
C ASP A 234 2.14 -12.00 11.01
N PHE A 235 2.69 -11.55 9.88
CA PHE A 235 3.93 -10.77 9.82
C PHE A 235 5.13 -11.39 10.55
N ARG A 236 5.13 -12.71 10.77
CA ARG A 236 6.18 -13.45 11.48
C ARG A 236 6.83 -14.52 10.62
N SER A 237 6.03 -15.23 9.82
CA SER A 237 6.49 -16.42 9.08
C SER A 237 6.72 -16.11 7.60
N PHE A 238 8.00 -16.09 7.18
CA PHE A 238 8.38 -15.94 5.77
C PHE A 238 7.86 -17.07 4.87
N PRO A 239 7.92 -18.36 5.27
CA PRO A 239 7.41 -19.45 4.43
C PRO A 239 5.90 -19.38 4.24
N ILE A 240 5.14 -19.11 5.31
CA ILE A 240 3.67 -19.00 5.23
C ILE A 240 3.27 -17.79 4.38
N ALA A 241 3.93 -16.65 4.56
CA ALA A 241 3.67 -15.48 3.73
C ALA A 241 3.98 -15.74 2.26
N THR A 242 5.09 -16.41 1.96
CA THR A 242 5.47 -16.78 0.59
C THR A 242 4.44 -17.70 -0.04
N ALA A 243 4.02 -18.76 0.68
CA ALA A 243 2.95 -19.65 0.23
C ALA A 243 1.61 -18.91 0.02
N ALA A 244 1.26 -17.98 0.91
CA ALA A 244 0.08 -17.15 0.77
C ALA A 244 0.17 -16.21 -0.44
N GLY A 245 1.34 -15.64 -0.73
CA GLY A 245 1.58 -14.80 -1.91
C GLY A 245 1.44 -15.60 -3.20
N LEU A 246 2.00 -16.80 -3.25
CA LEU A 246 1.83 -17.73 -4.38
C LEU A 246 0.36 -18.12 -4.58
N GLY A 247 -0.33 -18.51 -3.50
CA GLY A 247 -1.76 -18.83 -3.53
C GLY A 247 -2.63 -17.65 -3.97
N LEU A 248 -2.31 -16.44 -3.52
CA LEU A 248 -2.96 -15.19 -3.93
C LEU A 248 -2.80 -14.94 -5.43
N GLY A 249 -1.59 -15.11 -5.98
CA GLY A 249 -1.34 -14.95 -7.41
C GLY A 249 -2.11 -15.96 -8.26
N ILE A 250 -2.13 -17.24 -7.85
CA ILE A 250 -2.92 -18.29 -8.49
C ILE A 250 -4.42 -17.94 -8.46
N ALA A 251 -4.93 -17.58 -7.29
CA ALA A 251 -6.34 -17.26 -7.14
C ALA A 251 -6.73 -16.03 -7.98
N GLN A 252 -5.88 -15.00 -8.01
CA GLN A 252 -6.11 -13.80 -8.81
C GLN A 252 -6.19 -14.11 -10.31
N THR A 253 -5.27 -14.91 -10.86
CA THR A 253 -5.28 -15.23 -12.30
C THR A 253 -6.44 -16.14 -12.68
N LEU A 254 -6.80 -17.11 -11.83
CA LEU A 254 -7.95 -17.97 -12.04
C LEU A 254 -9.25 -17.16 -12.01
N VAL A 255 -9.42 -16.32 -11.00
CA VAL A 255 -10.61 -15.46 -10.87
C VAL A 255 -10.71 -14.48 -12.04
N SER A 256 -9.60 -13.86 -12.44
CA SER A 256 -9.59 -12.95 -13.59
C SER A 256 -9.92 -13.64 -14.91
N ARG A 257 -9.73 -14.96 -15.00
CA ARG A 257 -10.06 -15.75 -16.18
C ARG A 257 -11.51 -16.25 -16.17
N PHE A 258 -11.96 -16.80 -15.05
CA PHE A 258 -13.22 -17.54 -14.98
C PHE A 258 -14.41 -16.69 -14.54
N ILE A 259 -14.18 -15.52 -13.94
CA ILE A 259 -15.23 -14.61 -13.48
C ILE A 259 -15.15 -13.32 -14.29
N ASP A 260 -16.19 -13.06 -15.08
CA ASP A 260 -16.29 -11.86 -15.93
C ASP A 260 -16.77 -10.63 -15.12
N GLN A 261 -16.03 -10.29 -14.07
CA GLN A 261 -16.23 -9.07 -13.29
C GLN A 261 -14.95 -8.27 -13.25
N GLN A 262 -14.97 -7.09 -13.89
CA GLN A 262 -13.85 -6.17 -13.91
C GLN A 262 -13.43 -5.78 -12.48
N GLY A 263 -12.12 -5.88 -12.21
CA GLY A 263 -11.54 -5.50 -10.93
C GLY A 263 -11.62 -6.59 -9.84
N LEU A 264 -12.44 -7.62 -9.99
CA LEU A 264 -12.60 -8.64 -8.94
C LEU A 264 -11.30 -9.41 -8.67
N GLY A 265 -10.61 -9.86 -9.72
CA GLY A 265 -9.30 -10.50 -9.56
C GLY A 265 -8.23 -9.60 -8.92
N ALA A 266 -8.19 -8.32 -9.31
CA ALA A 266 -7.26 -7.35 -8.72
C ALA A 266 -7.62 -6.96 -7.27
N SER A 267 -8.89 -7.12 -6.88
CA SER A 267 -9.37 -6.85 -5.53
C SER A 267 -9.10 -8.00 -4.53
N LEU A 268 -8.72 -9.17 -5.04
CA LEU A 268 -8.63 -10.41 -4.25
C LEU A 268 -7.69 -10.32 -3.03
N PRO A 269 -6.50 -9.68 -3.10
CA PRO A 269 -5.66 -9.51 -1.91
C PRO A 269 -6.38 -8.77 -0.78
N PHE A 270 -7.19 -7.78 -1.11
CA PHE A 270 -7.94 -6.99 -0.14
C PHE A 270 -9.11 -7.75 0.46
N LEU A 271 -9.83 -8.52 -0.36
CA LEU A 271 -10.88 -9.43 0.13
C LEU A 271 -10.32 -10.45 1.11
N ILE A 272 -9.10 -10.96 0.87
CA ILE A 272 -8.42 -11.88 1.77
C ILE A 272 -7.99 -11.19 3.07
N ILE A 273 -7.51 -9.95 3.02
CA ILE A 273 -7.26 -9.15 4.24
C ILE A 273 -8.52 -9.08 5.11
N ILE A 274 -9.65 -8.72 4.48
CA ILE A 274 -10.94 -8.58 5.18
C ILE A 274 -11.35 -9.93 5.78
N ALA A 275 -11.30 -11.00 4.99
CA ALA A 275 -11.64 -12.35 5.45
C ALA A 275 -10.77 -12.77 6.64
N VAL A 276 -9.44 -12.65 6.53
CA VAL A 276 -8.51 -13.01 7.60
C VAL A 276 -8.80 -12.19 8.87
N LEU A 277 -9.05 -10.89 8.78
CA LEU A 277 -9.30 -10.06 9.96
C LEU A 277 -10.67 -10.31 10.59
N VAL A 278 -11.70 -10.59 9.79
CA VAL A 278 -13.05 -10.91 10.28
C VAL A 278 -13.07 -12.26 11.00
N PHE A 279 -12.37 -13.27 10.47
CA PHE A 279 -12.38 -14.63 11.02
C PHE A 279 -11.34 -14.86 12.12
N ARG A 280 -10.14 -14.25 12.02
CA ARG A 280 -9.03 -14.47 12.97
C ARG A 280 -9.12 -13.57 14.21
N GLY A 281 -10.17 -12.75 14.31
CA GLY A 281 -10.37 -11.72 15.33
C GLY A 281 -9.74 -12.03 16.69
N ARG A 282 -8.56 -11.45 16.96
CA ARG A 282 -8.01 -11.35 18.31
C ARG A 282 -8.13 -9.90 18.77
N SER A 283 -9.24 -9.64 19.44
CA SER A 283 -9.46 -8.46 20.26
C SER A 283 -8.98 -8.73 21.68
N LEU A 284 -7.66 -8.76 21.90
CA LEU A 284 -7.14 -8.54 23.24
C LEU A 284 -6.11 -7.43 23.16
N PRO A 285 -6.43 -6.22 23.67
CA PRO A 285 -5.45 -5.18 23.82
C PRO A 285 -4.31 -5.73 24.68
N LEU A 286 -3.10 -5.81 24.12
CA LEU A 286 -1.91 -5.90 24.95
C LEU A 286 -1.95 -4.70 25.91
N ARG A 287 -1.75 -4.96 27.19
CA ARG A 287 -1.85 -4.01 28.32
C ARG A 287 -1.06 -2.71 28.10
N ASP A 288 -0.12 -2.73 27.16
CA ASP A 288 0.71 -1.61 26.68
C ASP A 288 -0.04 -0.58 25.80
N TYR A 289 -1.26 -0.87 25.33
CA TYR A 289 -2.08 0.08 24.56
C TYR A 289 -2.54 1.27 25.41
N PHE A 290 -2.66 1.09 26.73
CA PHE A 290 -3.15 2.12 27.66
C PHE A 290 -2.10 3.19 28.02
N LEU A 291 -0.82 2.98 27.68
CA LEU A 291 0.26 3.92 27.98
C LEU A 291 0.61 4.85 26.80
N LYS A 292 -0.05 4.70 25.64
CA LYS A 292 0.21 5.54 24.47
C LYS A 292 -0.66 6.79 24.52
N GLN A 293 -0.01 7.95 24.44
CA GLN A 293 -0.69 9.24 24.27
C GLN A 293 -1.59 9.17 23.04
N GLN A 294 -2.89 9.25 23.27
CA GLN A 294 -3.87 9.42 22.19
C GLN A 294 -3.81 10.85 21.67
N PRO A 295 -4.16 11.08 20.39
CA PRO A 295 -4.29 12.45 19.89
C PRO A 295 -5.26 13.21 20.81
N MET A 296 -4.84 14.39 21.28
CA MET A 296 -5.70 15.23 22.10
C MET A 296 -6.81 15.79 21.21
N LEU A 297 -8.05 15.72 21.70
CA LEU A 297 -9.17 16.44 21.08
C LEU A 297 -8.87 17.94 21.14
N GLY A 298 -8.97 18.62 20.00
CA GLY A 298 -8.90 20.07 19.95
C GLY A 298 -10.06 20.69 20.75
N ASN A 299 -9.86 21.90 21.27
CA ASN A 299 -10.82 22.59 22.14
C ASN A 299 -12.16 22.96 21.46
N GLY A 300 -12.37 22.60 20.19
CA GLY A 300 -13.57 22.89 19.40
C GLY A 300 -13.85 24.38 19.15
N ARG A 301 -12.99 25.28 19.64
CA ARG A 301 -13.12 26.73 19.49
C ARG A 301 -12.69 27.14 18.09
N MET A 302 -13.65 27.65 17.32
CA MET A 302 -13.38 28.20 16.00
C MET A 302 -12.93 29.65 16.14
N SER A 303 -11.77 29.99 15.60
CA SER A 303 -11.32 31.37 15.48
C SER A 303 -12.09 32.03 14.33
N TRP A 304 -13.19 32.70 14.68
CA TRP A 304 -14.08 33.33 13.71
C TRP A 304 -13.35 34.30 12.79
N ASP A 305 -12.35 35.03 13.32
CA ASP A 305 -11.51 35.95 12.53
C ASP A 305 -10.77 35.25 11.39
N TRP A 306 -10.12 34.12 11.69
CA TRP A 306 -9.39 33.34 10.68
C TRP A 306 -10.32 32.61 9.72
N THR A 307 -11.51 32.22 10.19
CA THR A 307 -12.50 31.56 9.33
C THR A 307 -13.09 32.56 8.34
N ILE A 308 -13.51 33.75 8.79
CA ILE A 308 -13.98 34.81 7.89
C ILE A 308 -12.88 35.22 6.92
N PHE A 309 -11.65 35.43 7.42
CA PHE A 309 -10.52 35.78 6.56
C PHE A 309 -10.28 34.70 5.50
N GLY A 310 -10.22 33.43 5.90
CA GLY A 310 -10.04 32.30 4.97
C GLY A 310 -11.16 32.21 3.94
N CYS A 311 -12.42 32.31 4.36
CA CYS A 311 -13.58 32.35 3.45
C CYS A 311 -13.50 33.53 2.48
N GLY A 312 -13.15 34.73 2.97
CA GLY A 312 -12.99 35.92 2.15
C GLY A 312 -11.90 35.76 1.09
N VAL A 313 -10.74 35.18 1.47
CA VAL A 313 -9.65 34.87 0.53
C VAL A 313 -10.10 33.87 -0.53
N ILE A 314 -10.82 32.81 -0.14
CA ILE A 314 -11.33 31.80 -1.09
C ILE A 314 -12.31 32.43 -2.08
N VAL A 315 -13.29 33.21 -1.60
CA VAL A 315 -14.27 33.89 -2.45
C VAL A 315 -13.58 34.88 -3.39
N PHE A 316 -12.63 35.68 -2.88
CA PHE A 316 -11.85 36.59 -3.70
C PHE A 316 -11.07 35.86 -4.80
N LEU A 317 -10.40 34.76 -4.47
CA LEU A 317 -9.68 33.95 -5.45
C LEU A 317 -10.60 33.31 -6.49
N MET A 318 -11.80 32.88 -6.09
CA MET A 318 -12.81 32.34 -7.01
C MET A 318 -13.37 33.38 -7.96
N LEU A 319 -13.50 34.65 -7.53
CA LEU A 319 -14.02 35.73 -8.37
C LEU A 319 -12.97 36.35 -9.29
N THR A 320 -11.69 36.26 -8.95
CA THR A 320 -10.60 37.00 -9.65
C THR A 320 -9.72 36.14 -10.54
N LYS A 321 -9.72 34.81 -10.39
CA LYS A 321 -8.82 33.92 -11.13
C LYS A 321 -9.52 33.22 -12.30
N ASP A 322 -8.72 32.85 -13.30
CA ASP A 322 -9.18 32.12 -14.47
C ASP A 322 -9.78 30.76 -14.10
N ALA A 323 -10.60 30.20 -15.01
CA ALA A 323 -11.30 28.92 -14.82
C ALA A 323 -10.40 27.78 -14.31
N LYS A 324 -9.15 27.69 -14.79
CA LYS A 324 -8.17 26.68 -14.34
C LYS A 324 -7.87 26.75 -12.83
N TRP A 325 -7.77 27.96 -12.29
CA TRP A 325 -7.53 28.16 -10.86
C TRP A 325 -8.79 27.91 -10.04
N ILE A 326 -9.97 28.26 -10.57
CA ILE A 326 -11.26 27.95 -9.94
C ILE A 326 -11.43 26.43 -9.81
N ASP A 327 -11.12 25.66 -10.85
CA ASP A 327 -11.15 24.19 -10.81
C ASP A 327 -10.18 23.63 -9.75
N ALA A 328 -8.94 24.10 -9.74
CA ALA A 328 -7.93 23.67 -8.77
C ALA A 328 -8.35 23.99 -7.31
N LEU A 329 -8.93 25.18 -7.08
CA LEU A 329 -9.46 25.58 -5.78
C LEU A 329 -10.66 24.72 -5.37
N THR A 330 -11.57 24.45 -6.30
CA THR A 330 -12.76 23.61 -6.05
C THR A 330 -12.35 22.19 -5.66
N VAL A 331 -11.40 21.58 -6.38
CA VAL A 331 -10.84 20.27 -6.03
C VAL A 331 -10.16 20.31 -4.66
N SER A 332 -9.37 21.36 -4.37
CA SER A 332 -8.68 21.51 -3.09
C SER A 332 -9.64 21.64 -1.91
N LEU A 333 -10.75 22.38 -2.08
CA LEU A 333 -11.80 22.50 -1.07
C LEU A 333 -12.55 21.18 -0.86
N GLY A 334 -12.84 20.44 -1.94
CA GLY A 334 -13.41 19.09 -1.84
C GLY A 334 -12.51 18.15 -1.04
N VAL A 335 -11.20 18.17 -1.32
CA VAL A 335 -10.19 17.42 -0.55
C VAL A 335 -10.16 17.89 0.91
N ALA A 336 -10.24 19.19 1.19
CA ALA A 336 -10.26 19.73 2.54
C ALA A 336 -11.47 19.22 3.35
N ILE A 337 -12.66 19.13 2.74
CA ILE A 337 -13.85 18.57 3.38
C ILE A 337 -13.64 17.08 3.72
N VAL A 338 -13.06 16.30 2.81
CA VAL A 338 -12.72 14.88 3.06
C VAL A 338 -11.67 14.76 4.18
N LEU A 339 -10.69 15.68 4.24
CA LEU A 339 -9.70 15.69 5.32
C LEU A 339 -10.31 16.06 6.67
N LEU A 340 -11.28 16.99 6.71
CA LEU A 340 -12.03 17.31 7.93
C LEU A 340 -12.80 16.09 8.46
N SER A 341 -13.34 15.23 7.58
CA SER A 341 -14.00 13.99 8.01
C SER A 341 -13.01 13.01 8.69
N ILE A 342 -11.75 12.98 8.25
CA ILE A 342 -10.68 12.21 8.91
C ILE A 342 -10.41 12.77 10.31
N VAL A 343 -10.37 14.09 10.50
CA VAL A 343 -10.14 14.72 11.81
C VAL A 343 -11.24 14.35 12.79
N VAL A 344 -12.50 14.36 12.36
CA VAL A 344 -13.63 13.92 13.20
C VAL A 344 -13.48 12.46 13.60
N LEU A 345 -13.20 11.57 12.65
CA LEU A 345 -13.10 10.13 12.92
C LEU A 345 -11.87 9.80 13.80
N THR A 346 -10.72 10.41 13.52
CA THR A 346 -9.49 10.22 14.31
C THR A 346 -9.60 10.84 15.70
N GLY A 347 -10.25 12.00 15.83
CA GLY A 347 -10.47 12.68 17.11
C GLY A 347 -11.42 11.91 18.03
N TYR A 348 -12.61 11.53 17.56
CA TYR A 348 -13.62 10.89 18.39
C TYR A 348 -13.42 9.38 18.55
N ALA A 349 -12.99 8.67 17.50
CA ALA A 349 -12.83 7.21 17.54
C ALA A 349 -11.40 6.76 17.85
N GLY A 350 -10.41 7.67 17.83
CA GLY A 350 -8.99 7.32 18.01
C GLY A 350 -8.46 6.39 16.91
N GLN A 351 -9.12 6.39 15.74
CA GLN A 351 -8.94 5.43 14.66
C GLN A 351 -8.71 6.14 13.32
N LEU A 352 -7.90 5.57 12.42
CA LEU A 352 -7.68 6.10 11.08
C LEU A 352 -8.45 5.24 10.07
N SER A 353 -9.36 5.87 9.33
CA SER A 353 -9.99 5.25 8.16
C SER A 353 -9.30 5.74 6.89
N LEU A 354 -8.73 4.81 6.13
CA LEU A 354 -8.13 5.08 4.81
C LEU A 354 -9.14 4.96 3.65
N ALA A 355 -10.42 4.73 3.97
CA ALA A 355 -11.51 4.59 3.00
C ALA A 355 -12.25 5.90 2.69
N GLN A 356 -11.88 7.04 3.28
CA GLN A 356 -12.68 8.26 3.22
C GLN A 356 -12.91 8.77 1.79
N TYR A 357 -11.89 8.72 0.95
CA TYR A 357 -12.02 9.06 -0.47
C TYR A 357 -12.99 8.14 -1.21
N THR A 358 -13.02 6.86 -0.85
CA THR A 358 -13.95 5.89 -1.45
C THR A 358 -15.39 6.18 -1.06
N ILE A 359 -15.65 6.48 0.22
CA ILE A 359 -16.99 6.81 0.72
C ILE A 359 -17.49 8.12 0.09
N ALA A 360 -16.64 9.15 0.08
CA ALA A 360 -16.93 10.42 -0.57
C ALA A 360 -17.15 10.24 -2.09
N GLY A 361 -16.30 9.48 -2.75
CA GLY A 361 -16.39 9.16 -4.17
C GLY A 361 -17.66 8.38 -4.51
N PHE A 362 -18.13 7.48 -3.64
CA PHE A 362 -19.37 6.75 -3.85
C PHE A 362 -20.58 7.68 -3.78
N GLY A 363 -20.64 8.56 -2.77
CA GLY A 363 -21.68 9.58 -2.67
C GLY A 363 -21.69 10.53 -3.88
N ALA A 364 -20.51 10.97 -4.31
CA ALA A 364 -20.34 11.81 -5.51
C ALA A 364 -20.77 11.07 -6.79
N PHE A 365 -20.44 9.78 -6.92
CA PHE A 365 -20.85 8.96 -8.06
C PHE A 365 -22.38 8.80 -8.14
N VAL A 366 -23.04 8.50 -7.02
CA VAL A 366 -24.50 8.39 -6.97
C VAL A 366 -25.16 9.73 -7.28
N ALA A 367 -24.72 10.81 -6.64
CA ALA A 367 -25.26 12.15 -6.89
C ALA A 367 -25.06 12.56 -8.37
N GLY A 368 -23.86 12.37 -8.90
CA GLY A 368 -23.52 12.69 -10.29
C GLY A 368 -24.37 11.90 -11.29
N ARG A 369 -24.60 10.61 -11.05
CA ARG A 369 -25.48 9.78 -11.89
C ARG A 369 -26.94 10.24 -11.85
N LEU A 370 -27.46 10.57 -10.67
CA LEU A 370 -28.84 11.04 -10.52
C LEU A 370 -29.07 12.39 -11.23
N VAL A 371 -28.09 13.29 -11.16
CA VAL A 371 -28.18 14.60 -11.82
C VAL A 371 -27.98 14.47 -13.33
N ALA A 372 -26.99 13.71 -13.78
CA ALA A 372 -26.61 13.66 -15.20
C ALA A 372 -27.47 12.72 -16.06
N VAL A 373 -27.99 11.62 -15.49
CA VAL A 373 -28.72 10.59 -16.26
C VAL A 373 -30.22 10.65 -15.99
N TYR A 374 -30.62 11.03 -14.78
CA TYR A 374 -32.02 11.06 -14.36
C TYR A 374 -32.57 12.49 -14.23
N ASP A 375 -31.80 13.51 -14.63
CA ASP A 375 -32.14 14.93 -14.58
C ASP A 375 -32.68 15.41 -13.22
N ILE A 376 -32.26 14.76 -12.12
CA ILE A 376 -32.69 15.13 -10.77
C ILE A 376 -32.01 16.46 -10.40
N PRO A 377 -32.73 17.42 -9.78
CA PRO A 377 -32.14 18.67 -9.32
C PRO A 377 -30.92 18.44 -8.43
N PHE A 378 -29.86 19.23 -8.64
CA PHE A 378 -28.57 19.08 -7.96
C PHE A 378 -28.68 18.90 -6.43
N LEU A 379 -29.51 19.72 -5.77
CA LEU A 379 -29.69 19.64 -4.32
C LEU A 379 -30.29 18.31 -3.86
N LEU A 380 -31.25 17.76 -4.61
CA LEU A 380 -31.83 16.45 -4.33
C LEU A 380 -30.84 15.33 -4.63
N GLY A 381 -30.07 15.45 -5.72
CA GLY A 381 -28.97 14.54 -6.05
C GLY A 381 -27.91 14.49 -4.95
N LEU A 382 -27.56 15.63 -4.36
CA LEU A 382 -26.61 15.73 -3.24
C LEU A 382 -27.14 15.01 -2.00
N VAL A 383 -28.39 15.25 -1.59
CA VAL A 383 -28.99 14.57 -0.43
C VAL A 383 -29.08 13.06 -0.66
N ALA A 384 -29.44 12.63 -1.87
CA ALA A 384 -29.47 11.22 -2.24
C ALA A 384 -28.07 10.59 -2.20
N GLY A 385 -27.04 11.28 -2.68
CA GLY A 385 -25.65 10.83 -2.62
C GLY A 385 -25.15 10.66 -1.18
N VAL A 386 -25.43 11.63 -0.29
CA VAL A 386 -25.12 11.52 1.15
C VAL A 386 -25.85 10.33 1.78
N SER A 387 -27.14 10.17 1.47
CA SER A 387 -27.96 9.07 1.98
C SER A 387 -27.44 7.71 1.51
N ALA A 388 -26.95 7.62 0.28
CA ALA A 388 -26.36 6.40 -0.27
C ALA A 388 -24.98 6.07 0.33
N ALA A 389 -24.21 7.08 0.74
CA ALA A 389 -22.91 6.87 1.38
C ALA A 389 -23.04 6.27 2.80
N VAL A 390 -24.16 6.49 3.50
CA VAL A 390 -24.40 5.98 4.86
C VAL A 390 -24.39 4.44 4.92
N PRO A 391 -25.18 3.69 4.12
CA PRO A 391 -25.11 2.24 4.05
C PRO A 391 -23.71 1.70 3.73
N LEU A 392 -22.99 2.34 2.82
CA LEU A 392 -21.62 1.93 2.47
C LEU A 392 -20.66 2.14 3.66
N GLY A 393 -20.78 3.27 4.35
CA GLY A 393 -20.03 3.53 5.58
C GLY A 393 -20.32 2.50 6.67
N LEU A 394 -21.59 2.10 6.84
CA LEU A 394 -21.99 1.04 7.77
C LEU A 394 -21.42 -0.32 7.39
N LEU A 395 -21.43 -0.67 6.10
CA LEU A 395 -20.78 -1.88 5.58
C LEU A 395 -19.29 -1.88 5.93
N PHE A 396 -18.61 -0.75 5.73
CA PHE A 396 -17.19 -0.60 6.04
C PHE A 396 -16.92 -0.63 7.54
N ALA A 397 -17.90 -0.25 8.35
CA ALA A 397 -17.81 -0.30 9.81
C ALA A 397 -17.89 -1.74 10.36
N LEU A 398 -18.52 -2.69 9.65
CA LEU A 398 -18.71 -4.06 10.18
C LEU A 398 -17.37 -4.77 10.53
N PRO A 399 -16.36 -4.83 9.65
CA PRO A 399 -15.06 -5.37 10.03
C PRO A 399 -14.27 -4.40 10.93
N ALA A 400 -14.56 -3.10 10.85
CA ALA A 400 -13.92 -2.08 11.66
C ALA A 400 -14.21 -2.22 13.16
N VAL A 401 -15.45 -2.56 13.53
CA VAL A 401 -15.84 -2.73 14.94
C VAL A 401 -15.08 -3.89 15.61
N ARG A 402 -14.66 -4.91 14.82
CA ARG A 402 -13.89 -6.06 15.31
C ARG A 402 -12.38 -5.84 15.31
N THR A 403 -11.89 -4.78 14.67
CA THR A 403 -10.45 -4.51 14.51
C THR A 403 -10.06 -3.20 15.19
N ARG A 404 -8.84 -3.11 15.72
CA ARG A 404 -8.33 -1.88 16.35
C ARG A 404 -6.92 -1.57 15.89
N GLY A 405 -6.55 -0.30 15.96
CA GLY A 405 -5.22 0.18 15.65
C GLY A 405 -4.85 -0.06 14.18
N ILE A 406 -3.72 -0.74 13.97
CA ILE A 406 -3.15 -0.95 12.63
C ILE A 406 -4.08 -1.78 11.74
N ASN A 407 -4.70 -2.83 12.28
CA ASN A 407 -5.55 -3.73 11.50
C ASN A 407 -6.73 -3.01 10.85
N LEU A 408 -7.31 -2.01 11.52
CA LEU A 408 -8.38 -1.20 10.96
C LEU A 408 -7.93 -0.37 9.75
N ALA A 409 -6.73 0.21 9.81
CA ALA A 409 -6.17 0.96 8.70
C ALA A 409 -5.99 0.06 7.46
N ILE A 410 -5.55 -1.19 7.66
CA ILE A 410 -5.40 -2.17 6.58
C ILE A 410 -6.78 -2.54 5.99
N VAL A 411 -7.79 -2.80 6.85
CA VAL A 411 -9.17 -3.10 6.41
C VAL A 411 -9.74 -1.96 5.57
N THR A 412 -9.67 -0.73 6.08
CA THR A 412 -10.28 0.43 5.43
C THR A 412 -9.58 0.75 4.11
N LEU A 413 -8.25 0.64 4.07
CA LEU A 413 -7.51 0.74 2.82
C LEU A 413 -7.97 -0.34 1.84
N GLY A 414 -8.08 -1.60 2.29
CA GLY A 414 -8.45 -2.70 1.41
C GLY A 414 -9.88 -2.61 0.88
N LEU A 415 -10.83 -2.18 1.70
CA LEU A 415 -12.20 -1.90 1.26
C LEU A 415 -12.22 -0.72 0.27
N GLY A 416 -11.43 0.31 0.55
CA GLY A 416 -11.32 1.49 -0.31
C GLY A 416 -10.81 1.16 -1.71
N THR A 417 -9.72 0.39 -1.78
CA THR A 417 -9.13 -0.06 -3.05
C THR A 417 -10.00 -1.09 -3.77
N THR A 418 -10.67 -1.98 -3.05
CA THR A 418 -11.64 -2.93 -3.64
C THR A 418 -12.73 -2.19 -4.38
N MET A 419 -13.31 -1.16 -3.76
CA MET A 419 -14.32 -0.32 -4.41
C MET A 419 -13.74 0.48 -5.58
N GLU A 420 -12.52 1.01 -5.46
CA GLU A 420 -11.86 1.69 -6.58
C GLU A 420 -11.75 0.76 -7.80
N LEU A 421 -11.30 -0.47 -7.59
CA LEU A 421 -11.09 -1.44 -8.67
C LEU A 421 -12.39 -1.99 -9.25
N MET A 422 -13.38 -2.31 -8.41
CA MET A 422 -14.62 -2.96 -8.82
C MET A 422 -15.71 -2.00 -9.29
N LEU A 423 -15.74 -0.78 -8.73
CA LEU A 423 -16.74 0.23 -9.07
C LEU A 423 -16.14 1.33 -9.95
N PHE A 424 -15.16 2.09 -9.44
CA PHE A 424 -14.71 3.33 -10.12
C PHE A 424 -13.88 3.08 -11.38
N ARG A 425 -13.13 1.98 -11.46
CA ARG A 425 -12.39 1.61 -12.68
C ARG A 425 -13.17 0.69 -13.61
N ASN A 426 -14.34 0.23 -13.18
CA ASN A 426 -15.16 -0.67 -13.97
C ASN A 426 -15.91 0.13 -15.05
N ARG A 427 -15.56 -0.13 -16.31
CA ARG A 427 -16.10 0.62 -17.44
C ARG A 427 -17.60 0.38 -17.63
N SER A 428 -18.11 -0.77 -17.21
CA SER A 428 -19.54 -1.10 -17.27
C SER A 428 -20.38 -0.17 -16.41
N TYR A 429 -19.87 0.22 -15.24
CA TYR A 429 -20.59 1.08 -14.30
C TYR A 429 -20.32 2.56 -14.51
N THR A 430 -19.12 2.92 -15.00
CA THR A 430 -18.68 4.32 -15.12
C THR A 430 -18.70 4.86 -16.54
N GLY A 431 -18.90 4.02 -17.55
CA GLY A 431 -18.75 4.38 -18.97
C GLY A 431 -17.29 4.69 -19.38
N GLY A 432 -16.33 4.52 -18.46
CA GLY A 432 -14.92 4.82 -18.68
C GLY A 432 -14.66 6.31 -18.91
N VAL A 433 -13.72 6.63 -19.80
CA VAL A 433 -13.29 8.02 -20.08
C VAL A 433 -14.41 8.85 -20.72
N ARG A 434 -15.39 8.21 -21.34
CA ARG A 434 -16.53 8.88 -21.96
C ARG A 434 -17.61 9.28 -20.95
N GLY A 435 -17.50 8.84 -19.70
CA GLY A 435 -18.55 8.96 -18.70
C GLY A 435 -19.73 8.03 -18.98
N THR A 436 -20.60 7.85 -17.99
CA THR A 436 -21.87 7.16 -18.21
C THR A 436 -22.77 8.04 -19.07
N GLN A 437 -23.26 7.49 -20.18
CA GLN A 437 -24.42 8.06 -20.88
C GLN A 437 -25.68 7.95 -20.02
#